data_AF-A0A497XU67-F1
#
_entry.id   AF-A0A497XU67-F1
#
_cell.length_a   1.000
_cell.length_b   1.000
_cell.length_c   1.000
_cell.angle_alpha   90.00
_cell.angle_beta   90.00
_cell.angle_gamma   90.00
#
_symmetry.space_group_name_H-M   'P 1'
#
loop_
_entity.id
_entity.type
_entity.pdbx_description
1 polymer ?
#
loop_
_entity_poly.entity_id
_entity_poly.type
_entity_poly.pdbx_seq_one_letter_code
_entity_poly.pdbx_strand_id
1 'polypeptide(L)'
;MRGFEELYKELITKEGHKFLGFFRSDELRFLEELLSTDLGVSVREVKGRQPRSARPFIGWFDGEILNLCFLTRNKRNLSVDIKNCKRVDKKCNWIRVFGYVLFDHLKKGYFRYTLKAVKPEYVLCGRCDDLEFLEKLKVFEI
;
A
#
# COMPACT_ATOMS: atom_id res chain seq x y z
N MET A 1 -19.29 -9.07 20.12
CA MET A 1 -18.38 -7.95 20.39
C MET A 1 -17.94 -7.39 19.04
N ARG A 2 -18.41 -6.19 18.66
CA ARG A 2 -17.79 -5.45 17.54
C ARG A 2 -16.36 -5.15 18.00
N GLY A 3 -15.41 -5.89 17.44
CA GLY A 3 -14.05 -5.96 17.94
C GLY A 3 -13.36 -4.62 17.73
N PHE A 4 -12.51 -4.22 18.66
CA PHE A 4 -11.68 -3.00 18.59
C PHE A 4 -11.07 -2.72 17.21
N GLU A 5 -10.75 -3.77 16.43
CA GLU A 5 -10.27 -3.68 15.05
C GLU A 5 -11.25 -3.03 14.07
N GLU A 6 -12.55 -3.27 14.17
CA GLU A 6 -13.57 -2.68 13.29
C GLU A 6 -13.72 -1.18 13.57
N LEU A 7 -13.78 -0.82 14.85
CA LEU A 7 -13.81 0.58 15.30
C LEU A 7 -12.54 1.34 14.89
N TYR A 8 -11.37 0.70 15.02
CA TYR A 8 -10.09 1.30 14.63
C TYR A 8 -9.97 1.46 13.11
N LYS A 9 -10.48 0.50 12.33
CA LYS A 9 -10.62 0.63 10.88
C LYS A 9 -11.51 1.80 10.53
N GLU A 10 -12.72 1.89 11.10
CA GLU A 10 -13.64 3.00 10.84
C GLU A 10 -13.03 4.36 11.17
N LEU A 11 -12.29 4.47 12.26
CA LEU A 11 -11.70 5.74 12.70
C LEU A 11 -10.61 6.20 11.74
N ILE A 12 -9.76 5.27 11.27
CA ILE A 12 -8.73 5.57 10.27
C ILE A 12 -9.36 5.97 8.93
N THR A 13 -10.40 5.25 8.49
CA THR A 13 -11.00 5.49 7.17
C THR A 13 -11.86 6.74 7.13
N LYS A 14 -12.60 7.07 8.20
CA LYS A 14 -13.48 8.25 8.26
C LYS A 14 -12.72 9.57 8.40
N GLU A 15 -11.59 9.57 9.11
CA GLU A 15 -10.82 10.80 9.38
C GLU A 15 -9.77 11.11 8.30
N GLY A 16 -9.73 10.35 7.20
CA GLY A 16 -8.78 10.58 6.10
C GLY A 16 -7.31 10.34 6.48
N HIS A 17 -7.05 9.64 7.59
CA HIS A 17 -5.69 9.38 8.02
C HIS A 17 -4.96 8.47 7.06
N LYS A 18 -3.66 8.71 6.92
CA LYS A 18 -2.76 7.78 6.23
C LYS A 18 -2.57 6.55 7.10
N PHE A 19 -2.49 5.39 6.46
CA PHE A 19 -2.37 4.12 7.13
C PHE A 19 -1.44 3.18 6.39
N LEU A 20 -0.78 2.31 7.15
CA LEU A 20 0.00 1.20 6.64
C LEU A 20 -0.93 0.02 6.42
N GLY A 21 -0.81 -0.63 5.27
CA GLY A 21 -1.48 -1.89 4.99
C GLY A 21 -0.62 -2.81 4.13
N PHE A 22 -1.13 -4.00 3.84
CA PHE A 22 -0.60 -4.85 2.79
C PHE A 22 -1.70 -5.62 2.05
N PHE A 23 -1.45 -5.89 0.78
CA PHE A 23 -2.25 -6.79 -0.04
C PHE A 23 -1.63 -8.19 -0.06
N ARG A 24 -2.48 -9.21 -0.12
CA ARG A 24 -2.11 -10.62 -0.29
C ARG A 24 -1.96 -10.96 -1.77
N SER A 25 -1.41 -12.13 -2.07
CA SER A 25 -0.99 -12.51 -3.43
C SER A 25 -2.11 -12.47 -4.47
N ASP A 26 -3.31 -12.87 -4.09
CA ASP A 26 -4.54 -12.83 -4.89
C ASP A 26 -4.90 -11.40 -5.27
N GLU A 27 -5.02 -10.52 -4.28
CA GLU A 27 -5.30 -9.10 -4.47
C GLU A 27 -4.17 -8.37 -5.22
N LEU A 28 -2.93 -8.80 -5.01
CA LEU A 28 -1.80 -8.26 -5.76
C LEU A 28 -1.88 -8.58 -7.24
N ARG A 29 -2.29 -9.80 -7.62
CA ARG A 29 -2.46 -10.14 -9.04
C ARG A 29 -3.53 -9.27 -9.68
N PHE A 30 -4.68 -9.17 -9.02
CA PHE A 30 -5.77 -8.29 -9.45
C PHE A 30 -5.29 -6.84 -9.63
N LEU A 31 -4.53 -6.31 -8.67
CA LEU A 31 -3.98 -4.96 -8.74
C LEU A 31 -2.88 -4.79 -9.79
N GLU A 32 -2.05 -5.80 -10.07
CA GLU A 32 -1.07 -5.74 -11.17
C GLU A 32 -1.75 -5.57 -12.53
N GLU A 33 -2.81 -6.34 -12.76
CA GLU A 33 -3.62 -6.30 -13.97
C GLU A 33 -4.34 -4.96 -14.09
N LEU A 34 -5.05 -4.57 -13.02
CA LEU A 34 -5.83 -3.33 -12.98
C LEU A 34 -4.92 -2.10 -13.16
N LEU A 35 -3.83 -2.01 -12.41
CA LEU A 35 -2.95 -0.85 -12.42
C LEU A 35 -1.94 -0.87 -13.57
N SER A 36 -1.78 -1.99 -14.29
CA SER A 36 -0.69 -2.20 -15.25
C SER A 36 0.68 -1.86 -14.64
N THR A 37 0.98 -2.44 -13.48
CA THR A 37 2.18 -2.17 -12.66
C THR A 37 2.79 -3.48 -12.16
N ASP A 38 4.13 -3.57 -12.08
CA ASP A 38 4.84 -4.73 -11.49
C ASP A 38 4.87 -4.66 -9.95
N LEU A 39 3.98 -5.42 -9.31
CA LEU A 39 3.93 -5.64 -7.85
C LEU A 39 4.66 -6.91 -7.42
N GLY A 40 5.34 -7.57 -8.35
CA GLY A 40 6.17 -8.75 -8.17
C GLY A 40 5.39 -10.06 -8.09
N VAL A 41 4.19 -10.17 -8.63
CA VAL A 41 3.52 -11.46 -8.85
C VAL A 41 3.93 -11.98 -10.23
N SER A 42 3.43 -11.37 -11.31
CA SER A 42 3.57 -11.85 -12.69
C SER A 42 5.03 -11.90 -13.16
N VAL A 43 5.80 -10.84 -12.91
CA VAL A 43 7.21 -10.77 -13.34
C VAL A 43 8.09 -11.81 -12.66
N ARG A 44 7.77 -12.19 -11.41
CA ARG A 44 8.52 -13.23 -10.70
C ARG A 44 8.18 -14.60 -11.26
N GLU A 45 6.91 -14.86 -11.56
CA GLU A 45 6.45 -16.11 -12.16
C GLU A 45 7.12 -16.35 -13.52
N VAL A 46 7.13 -15.35 -14.40
CA VAL A 46 7.81 -15.43 -15.72
C VAL A 46 9.30 -15.74 -15.58
N LYS A 47 9.93 -15.30 -14.48
CA LYS A 47 11.35 -15.57 -14.18
C LYS A 47 11.58 -16.90 -13.44
N GLY A 48 10.57 -17.75 -13.31
CA GLY A 48 10.66 -19.02 -12.58
C GLY A 48 10.88 -18.84 -11.07
N ARG A 49 10.52 -17.68 -10.50
CA ARG A 49 10.67 -17.37 -9.08
C ARG A 49 9.31 -17.39 -8.39
N GLN A 50 9.30 -17.75 -7.11
CA GLN A 50 8.09 -17.69 -6.30
C GLN A 50 7.48 -16.27 -6.34
N PRO A 51 6.19 -16.12 -6.68
CA PRO A 51 5.51 -14.83 -6.68
C PRO A 51 5.49 -14.18 -5.29
N ARG A 52 5.32 -12.86 -5.26
CA ARG A 52 5.18 -12.11 -4.00
C ARG A 52 3.91 -12.53 -3.28
N SER A 53 4.07 -13.08 -2.07
CA SER A 53 2.95 -13.41 -1.19
C SER A 53 2.25 -12.18 -0.59
N ALA A 54 2.98 -11.07 -0.43
CA ALA A 54 2.45 -9.81 0.06
C ALA A 54 3.30 -8.61 -0.36
N ARG A 55 2.66 -7.43 -0.43
CA ARG A 55 3.32 -6.14 -0.63
C ARG A 55 2.69 -5.07 0.25
N PRO A 56 3.50 -4.35 1.04
CA PRO A 56 2.98 -3.28 1.87
C PRO A 56 2.69 -2.02 1.05
N PHE A 57 1.81 -1.17 1.57
CA PHE A 57 1.47 0.13 1.00
C PHE A 57 1.17 1.14 2.11
N ILE A 58 1.29 2.43 1.79
CA ILE A 58 0.63 3.50 2.54
C ILE A 58 -0.63 3.88 1.79
N GLY A 59 -1.78 3.92 2.46
CA GLY A 59 -3.04 4.35 1.86
C GLY A 59 -3.76 5.40 2.70
N TRP A 60 -4.73 6.07 2.10
CA TRP A 60 -5.66 6.97 2.76
C TRP A 60 -6.95 7.07 1.94
N PHE A 61 -8.05 7.35 2.62
CA PHE A 61 -9.33 7.59 1.96
C PHE A 61 -9.57 9.08 1.79
N ASP A 62 -10.06 9.46 0.62
CA ASP A 62 -10.65 10.77 0.34
C ASP A 62 -12.11 10.54 -0.06
N GLY A 63 -13.02 10.66 0.90
CA GLY A 63 -14.38 10.14 0.78
C GLY A 63 -14.38 8.64 0.50
N GLU A 64 -14.93 8.23 -0.64
CA GLU A 64 -14.96 6.81 -1.04
C GLU A 64 -13.71 6.36 -1.82
N ILE A 65 -12.84 7.31 -2.17
CA ILE A 65 -11.68 7.09 -3.04
C ILE A 65 -10.51 6.57 -2.20
N LEU A 66 -9.96 5.41 -2.59
CA LEU A 66 -8.75 4.88 -1.97
C LEU A 66 -7.51 5.37 -2.72
N ASN A 67 -6.68 6.14 -2.04
CA ASN A 67 -5.36 6.51 -2.51
C ASN A 67 -4.32 5.58 -1.88
N LEU A 68 -3.35 5.11 -2.66
CA LEU A 68 -2.29 4.23 -2.16
C LEU A 68 -0.94 4.40 -2.86
N CYS A 69 0.12 4.11 -2.12
CA CYS A 69 1.51 4.08 -2.59
C CYS A 69 2.15 2.77 -2.13
N PHE A 70 2.56 1.90 -3.06
CA PHE A 70 3.23 0.66 -2.70
C PHE A 70 4.62 0.90 -2.12
N LEU A 71 5.03 0.05 -1.19
CA LEU A 71 6.31 0.12 -0.51
C LEU A 71 7.25 -1.02 -0.93
N THR A 72 8.55 -0.75 -0.86
CA THR A 72 9.61 -1.71 -1.16
C THR A 72 10.76 -1.63 -0.15
N ARG A 73 11.54 -2.72 -0.06
CA ARG A 73 12.80 -2.76 0.70
C ARG A 73 13.98 -2.24 -0.10
N ASN A 74 13.86 -2.24 -1.43
CA ASN A 74 14.95 -1.82 -2.31
C ASN A 74 15.15 -0.32 -2.10
N LYS A 75 16.34 0.06 -1.63
CA LYS A 75 16.70 1.47 -1.40
C LYS A 75 16.49 2.26 -2.70
N ARG A 76 15.71 3.33 -2.59
CA ARG A 76 15.32 4.24 -3.68
C ARG A 76 15.35 5.68 -3.18
N ASN A 77 15.07 6.63 -4.07
CA ASN A 77 15.19 8.06 -3.77
C ASN A 77 14.08 8.59 -2.85
N LEU A 78 12.94 7.90 -2.78
CA LEU A 78 11.81 8.33 -1.96
C LEU A 78 11.66 7.39 -0.76
N SER A 79 12.18 7.83 0.40
CA SER A 79 12.02 7.12 1.66
C SER A 79 10.70 7.46 2.35
N VAL A 80 10.14 6.50 3.06
CA VAL A 80 8.95 6.61 3.90
C VAL A 80 9.37 6.16 5.30
N ASP A 81 9.27 7.04 6.30
CA ASP A 81 9.57 6.65 7.67
C ASP A 81 8.40 5.90 8.30
N ILE A 82 8.36 4.60 8.05
CA ILE A 82 7.36 3.68 8.60
C ILE A 82 7.51 3.43 10.11
N LYS A 83 8.51 4.01 10.79
CA LYS A 83 8.60 3.98 12.26
C LYS A 83 7.54 4.88 12.89
N ASN A 84 7.11 5.93 12.19
CA ASN A 84 6.05 6.84 12.61
C ASN A 84 4.64 6.22 12.44
N CYS A 85 4.55 5.00 11.90
CA CYS A 85 3.29 4.29 11.85
C CYS A 85 3.01 3.58 13.19
N LYS A 86 1.95 4.00 13.89
CA LYS A 86 1.41 3.38 15.11
C LYS A 86 0.74 2.05 14.74
N ARG A 87 1.49 0.95 14.89
CA ARG A 87 1.05 -0.39 14.50
C ARG A 87 0.11 -1.01 15.53
N VAL A 88 -0.92 -1.68 15.02
CA VAL A 88 -1.91 -2.39 15.85
C VAL A 88 -1.85 -3.91 15.69
N ASP A 89 -1.30 -4.44 14.58
CA ASP A 89 -1.29 -5.89 14.30
C ASP A 89 0.14 -6.48 14.19
N LYS A 90 0.40 -7.57 14.93
CA LYS A 90 1.64 -8.37 14.87
C LYS A 90 1.90 -8.96 13.49
N LYS A 91 0.86 -9.23 12.68
CA LYS A 91 0.96 -9.70 11.29
C LYS A 91 1.77 -8.77 10.40
N CYS A 92 1.97 -7.52 10.83
CA CYS A 92 2.66 -6.48 10.07
C CYS A 92 4.14 -6.29 10.46
N ASN A 93 4.69 -7.11 11.37
CA ASN A 93 6.08 -6.96 11.84
C ASN A 93 7.12 -7.04 10.73
N TRP A 94 6.90 -7.87 9.70
CA TRP A 94 7.79 -8.00 8.53
C TRP A 94 7.90 -6.70 7.70
N ILE A 95 6.99 -5.73 7.90
CA ILE A 95 6.97 -4.47 7.16
C ILE A 95 8.03 -3.48 7.67
N ARG A 96 8.63 -3.68 8.87
CA ARG A 96 9.65 -2.76 9.45
C ARG A 96 10.85 -2.42 8.56
N VAL A 97 11.09 -3.23 7.53
CA VAL A 97 12.20 -3.09 6.58
C VAL A 97 11.78 -2.46 5.24
N PHE A 98 10.51 -2.07 5.07
CA PHE A 98 9.99 -1.44 3.85
C PHE A 98 9.88 0.06 4.07
N GLY A 99 10.91 0.80 3.69
CA GLY A 99 11.02 2.23 3.94
C GLY A 99 11.10 3.07 2.68
N TYR A 100 10.68 2.56 1.52
CA TYR A 100 10.80 3.27 0.25
C TYR A 100 9.54 3.12 -0.61
N VAL A 101 9.17 4.18 -1.32
CA VAL A 101 8.11 4.14 -2.34
C VAL A 101 8.57 3.25 -3.50
N LEU A 102 7.70 2.37 -3.95
CA LEU A 102 7.94 1.53 -5.11
C LEU A 102 8.07 2.39 -6.36
N PHE A 103 9.15 2.18 -7.11
CA PHE A 103 9.29 2.76 -8.44
C PHE A 103 8.56 1.87 -9.45
N ASP A 104 7.57 2.44 -10.15
CA ASP A 104 6.90 1.78 -11.26
C ASP A 104 7.83 1.79 -12.48
N HIS A 105 8.34 0.61 -12.83
CA HIS A 105 9.25 0.44 -13.95
C HIS A 105 8.56 0.55 -15.31
N LEU A 106 7.27 0.24 -15.40
CA LEU A 106 6.49 0.31 -16.64
C LEU A 106 6.16 1.76 -16.96
N LYS A 107 5.78 2.54 -15.95
CA LYS A 107 5.44 3.97 -16.09
C LYS A 107 6.62 4.93 -15.82
N LYS A 108 7.78 4.39 -15.47
CA LYS A 108 9.04 5.13 -15.20
C LYS A 108 8.89 6.25 -14.15
N GLY A 109 8.38 5.93 -12.98
CA GLY A 109 8.20 6.94 -11.92
C GLY A 109 7.74 6.42 -10.57
N TYR A 110 7.58 7.33 -9.62
CA TYR A 110 6.92 7.07 -8.34
C TYR A 110 5.50 7.61 -8.42
N PHE A 111 4.53 6.77 -8.08
CA PHE A 111 3.12 7.08 -8.27
C PHE A 111 2.33 6.90 -6.98
N ARG A 112 1.33 7.77 -6.83
CA ARG A 112 0.13 7.51 -6.05
C ARG A 112 -0.91 6.91 -6.99
N TYR A 113 -1.45 5.76 -6.62
CA TYR A 113 -2.57 5.13 -7.30
C TYR A 113 -3.86 5.53 -6.62
N THR A 114 -4.85 5.96 -7.40
CA THR A 114 -6.15 6.41 -6.93
C THR A 114 -7.22 5.48 -7.49
N LEU A 115 -7.93 4.77 -6.61
CA LEU A 115 -8.97 3.80 -6.93
C LEU A 115 -10.35 4.36 -6.54
N LYS A 116 -11.19 4.68 -7.52
CA LYS A 116 -12.49 5.31 -7.28
C LYS A 116 -13.64 4.31 -7.05
N ALA A 117 -13.71 3.25 -7.84
CA ALA A 117 -14.83 2.30 -7.85
C ALA A 117 -14.47 0.90 -7.33
N VAL A 118 -13.21 0.67 -6.97
CA VAL A 118 -12.68 -0.65 -6.60
C VAL A 118 -12.04 -0.58 -5.23
N LYS A 119 -12.51 -1.45 -4.32
CA LYS A 119 -11.99 -1.56 -2.95
C LYS A 119 -11.36 -2.95 -2.78
N PRO A 120 -10.10 -3.14 -3.22
CA PRO A 120 -9.40 -4.41 -3.05
C PRO A 120 -9.33 -4.78 -1.57
N GLU A 121 -9.40 -6.08 -1.25
CA GLU A 121 -9.25 -6.51 0.15
C GLU A 121 -7.82 -6.28 0.66
N TYR A 122 -7.69 -5.67 1.83
CA TYR A 122 -6.38 -5.41 2.43
C TYR A 122 -6.34 -5.71 3.92
N VAL A 123 -5.13 -5.95 4.42
CA VAL A 123 -4.87 -6.03 5.85
C VAL A 123 -4.38 -4.68 6.34
N LEU A 124 -5.14 -4.06 7.25
CA LEU A 124 -4.77 -2.83 7.94
C LEU A 124 -3.71 -3.13 9.02
N CYS A 125 -2.60 -2.40 9.00
CA CYS A 125 -1.49 -2.57 9.94
C CYS A 125 -1.40 -1.50 11.02
N GLY A 126 -1.90 -0.29 10.75
CA GLY A 126 -1.82 0.82 11.68
C GLY A 126 -1.89 2.17 10.99
N ARG A 127 -2.10 3.22 11.78
CA ARG A 127 -2.10 4.61 11.32
C ARG A 127 -0.67 5.13 11.13
N CYS A 128 -0.46 5.99 10.13
CA CYS A 128 0.77 6.70 9.90
C CYS A 128 0.52 8.20 9.88
N ASP A 129 1.35 8.94 10.59
CA ASP A 129 1.34 10.41 10.63
C ASP A 129 2.53 10.95 9.80
N ASP A 130 2.53 12.24 9.43
CA ASP A 130 3.62 12.95 8.74
C ASP A 130 4.03 12.40 7.35
N LEU A 131 3.05 12.09 6.49
CA LEU A 131 3.28 11.51 5.16
C LEU A 131 2.62 12.31 4.01
N GLU A 132 2.38 13.62 4.19
CA GLU A 132 1.71 14.54 3.25
C GLU A 132 2.45 14.64 1.92
N PHE A 133 3.76 14.39 1.91
CA PHE A 133 4.54 14.39 0.67
C PHE A 133 4.05 13.33 -0.34
N LEU A 134 3.38 12.25 0.10
CA LEU A 134 2.81 11.23 -0.77
C LEU A 134 1.69 11.79 -1.66
N GLU A 135 1.03 12.87 -1.22
CA GLU A 135 -0.02 13.54 -2.01
C GLU A 135 0.56 14.29 -3.21
N LYS A 136 1.86 14.62 -3.17
CA LYS A 136 2.57 15.34 -4.23
C LYS A 136 3.15 14.42 -5.31
N LEU A 137 2.98 13.10 -5.17
CA LEU A 137 3.43 12.15 -6.19
C LEU A 137 2.59 12.26 -7.46
N LYS A 138 3.15 11.80 -8.58
CA LYS A 138 2.38 11.67 -9.83
C LYS A 138 1.19 10.75 -9.59
N VAL A 139 0.04 11.13 -10.10
CA VAL A 139 -1.21 10.39 -9.90
C VAL A 139 -1.43 9.46 -11.08
N PHE A 140 -1.77 8.21 -10.78
CA PHE A 140 -2.38 7.29 -11.72
C PHE A 140 -3.76 6.92 -11.18
N GLU A 141 -4.80 7.21 -11.94
CA GLU A 141 -6.18 7.10 -11.49
C GLU A 141 -6.93 6.06 -12.32
N ILE A 142 -7.76 5.27 -11.64
CA ILE A 142 -8.72 4.31 -12.21
C ILE A 142 -10.08 4.46 -11.53
#